data_AF-A0A5C4MX19-F1
#
_entry.id   AF-A0A5C4MX19-F1
#
_cell.length_a   1.000
_cell.length_b   1.000
_cell.length_c   1.000
_cell.angle_alpha   90.00
_cell.angle_beta   90.00
_cell.angle_gamma   90.00
#
_symmetry.space_group_name_H-M   'P 1'
#
loop_
_entity.id
_entity.type
_entity.pdbx_description
1 polymer ?
#
loop_
_entity_poly.entity_id
_entity_poly.type
_entity_poly.pdbx_seq_one_letter_code
_entity_poly.pdbx_strand_id
1 'polypeptide(L)' 'MTFTRPALALLAVGLAGTAYALRPRPARLSGSSGTKSPYQPVRNAGPEEMTLPMKRWDIVDETVDESFPASDPPGSY' A
#
# COMPACT_ATOMS: atom_id res chain seq x y z
N MET A 1 20.01 11.30 -51.19
CA MET A 1 19.79 12.25 -50.08
C MET A 1 20.57 11.75 -48.87
N THR A 2 21.76 12.28 -48.61
CA THR A 2 22.57 11.91 -47.44
C THR A 2 22.16 12.76 -46.25
N PHE A 3 21.62 12.15 -45.21
CA PHE A 3 21.33 12.85 -43.96
C PHE A 3 22.61 13.40 -43.36
N THR A 4 22.63 14.69 -43.04
CA THR A 4 23.77 15.31 -42.39
C THR A 4 23.88 14.75 -40.97
N ARG A 5 25.11 14.46 -40.53
CA ARG A 5 25.41 14.00 -39.16
C ARG A 5 24.63 14.74 -38.04
N PRO A 6 24.46 16.07 -38.07
CA PRO A 6 23.64 16.77 -37.08
C PRO A 6 22.15 16.37 -37.11
N ALA A 7 21.57 16.11 -38.29
CA ALA A 7 20.18 15.66 -38.41
C ALA A 7 20.00 14.26 -37.81
N LEU A 8 20.99 13.37 -37.99
CA LEU A 8 20.98 12.05 -37.38
C LEU A 8 21.09 12.13 -35.85
N ALA A 9 21.91 13.05 -35.32
CA ALA A 9 22.06 13.26 -33.89
C ALA A 9 20.76 13.76 -33.23
N LEU A 10 20.06 14.71 -33.87
CA LEU A 10 18.77 15.20 -33.37
C LEU A 10 17.69 14.12 -33.38
N LEU A 11 17.65 13.30 -34.43
CA LEU A 11 16.74 12.17 -34.52
C LEU A 11 17.02 11.14 -33.40
N ALA A 12 18.29 10.85 -33.14
CA ALA A 12 18.69 9.93 -32.07
C ALA A 12 18.30 10.44 -30.67
N VAL A 13 18.50 11.74 -30.40
CA VAL A 13 18.08 12.37 -29.12
C VAL A 13 16.56 12.34 -28.97
N GLY A 14 15.81 12.63 -30.05
CA GLY A 14 14.36 12.55 -30.04
C GLY A 14 13.85 11.14 -29.73
N LEU A 15 14.39 10.12 -30.39
CA LEU A 15 14.05 8.72 -30.15
C LEU A 15 14.44 8.23 -28.74
N ALA A 16 15.60 8.65 -28.23
CA ALA A 16 16.01 8.33 -26.88
C ALA A 16 15.08 8.98 -25.84
N GLY A 17 14.67 10.23 -26.06
CA GLY A 17 13.74 10.94 -25.20
C GLY A 17 12.35 10.30 -25.17
N THR A 18 11.81 9.91 -26.32
CA THR A 18 10.50 9.23 -26.40
C THR A 18 10.54 7.84 -25.75
N ALA A 19 11.60 7.05 -26.01
CA ALA A 19 11.78 5.76 -25.36
C ALA A 19 11.91 5.89 -23.84
N TYR A 20 12.62 6.92 -23.35
CA TYR A 20 12.73 7.21 -21.93
C TYR A 20 11.37 7.63 -21.35
N ALA A 21 10.58 8.46 -22.03
CA ALA A 21 9.26 8.89 -21.56
C ALA A 21 8.24 7.75 -21.52
N LEU A 22 8.33 6.80 -22.46
CA LEU A 22 7.45 5.64 -22.56
C LEU A 22 7.92 4.44 -21.74
N ARG A 23 9.06 4.54 -21.04
CA ARG A 23 9.55 3.43 -20.21
C ARG A 23 8.49 3.10 -19.14
N PRO A 24 8.11 1.82 -18.98
CA PRO A 24 7.19 1.44 -17.93
C PRO A 24 7.80 1.89 -16.60
N ARG A 25 7.04 2.71 -15.86
CA ARG A 25 7.41 3.00 -14.48
C ARG A 25 7.42 1.66 -13.75
N PRO A 26 8.45 1.34 -12.96
CA PRO A 26 8.37 0.16 -12.11
C PRO A 26 7.04 0.27 -11.37
N ALA A 27 6.22 -0.78 -11.46
CA ALA A 27 5.05 -0.86 -10.62
C ALA A 27 5.59 -0.62 -9.22
N ARG A 28 5.20 0.51 -8.60
CA ARG A 28 5.33 0.60 -7.14
C ARG A 28 4.61 -0.65 -6.71
N LEU A 29 5.35 -1.58 -6.10
CA LEU A 29 4.74 -2.61 -5.29
C LEU A 29 3.83 -1.82 -4.36
N SER A 30 2.54 -1.73 -4.70
CA SER A 30 1.50 -1.44 -3.73
C SER A 30 1.32 -2.68 -2.88
N GLY A 31 2.43 -3.33 -2.51
CA GLY A 31 2.50 -3.98 -1.23
C GLY A 31 2.31 -2.85 -0.25
N SER A 32 1.35 -3.03 0.63
CA SER A 32 1.37 -2.43 1.95
C SER A 32 2.78 -2.53 2.52
N SER A 33 3.65 -1.56 2.23
CA SER A 33 4.80 -1.29 3.06
C SER A 33 4.17 -1.07 4.44
N GLY A 34 4.50 -1.91 5.40
CA GLY A 34 3.89 -1.95 6.74
C GLY A 34 4.02 -0.67 7.57
N THR A 35 4.31 0.47 6.95
CA THR A 35 4.12 1.80 7.49
C THR A 35 2.66 2.20 7.28
N LYS A 36 1.78 1.75 8.19
CA LYS A 36 0.43 2.30 8.30
C LYS A 36 0.55 3.81 8.47
N SER A 37 -0.15 4.59 7.63
CA SER A 37 -0.31 6.03 7.87
C SER A 37 -0.86 6.22 9.30
N PRO A 38 -0.39 7.21 10.07
CA PRO A 38 -0.96 7.49 11.41
C PRO A 38 -2.46 7.85 11.36
N TYR A 39 -3.00 8.07 10.17
CA TYR A 39 -4.41 8.37 9.92
C TYR A 39 -5.20 7.19 9.32
N GLN A 40 -4.64 5.98 9.27
CA GLN A 40 -5.47 4.82 8.97
C GLN A 40 -6.44 4.60 10.13
N PRO A 41 -7.76 4.55 9.87
CA PRO A 41 -8.73 4.19 10.89
C PRO A 41 -8.32 2.86 11.51
N VAL A 42 -8.23 2.84 12.85
CA VAL A 42 -8.17 1.58 13.58
C VAL A 42 -9.52 0.89 13.33
N ARG A 43 -9.50 -0.40 13.00
CA ARG A 43 -10.74 -1.16 12.80
C ARG A 43 -11.51 -1.23 14.12
N ASN A 44 -12.82 -1.37 14.04
CA ASN A 44 -13.63 -1.73 15.20
C ASN A 44 -13.21 -3.14 15.70
N ALA A 45 -13.42 -3.39 16.99
CA ALA A 45 -13.28 -4.71 17.58
C ALA A 45 -14.44 -5.62 17.11
N GLY A 46 -14.25 -6.94 17.21
CA GLY A 46 -15.28 -7.93 16.95
C GLY A 46 -15.02 -8.82 15.73
N PRO A 47 -15.61 -10.03 15.72
CA PRO A 47 -15.40 -11.01 14.65
C PRO A 47 -15.99 -10.56 13.30
N GLU A 48 -17.04 -9.74 13.29
CA GLU A 48 -17.68 -9.21 12.08
C GLU A 48 -16.79 -8.21 11.31
N GLU A 49 -15.83 -7.60 12.01
CA GLU A 49 -14.87 -6.65 11.44
C GLU A 49 -13.58 -7.37 11.00
N MET A 50 -13.49 -8.68 11.21
CA MET A 50 -12.37 -9.50 10.76
C MET A 50 -12.54 -9.95 9.31
N THR A 51 -11.44 -9.90 8.55
CA THR A 51 -11.40 -10.44 7.18
C THR A 51 -11.69 -11.95 7.13
N LEU A 52 -11.29 -12.68 8.18
CA LEU A 52 -11.50 -14.12 8.31
C LEU A 52 -12.01 -14.42 9.72
N PRO A 53 -13.33 -14.35 9.96
CA PRO A 53 -13.89 -14.59 11.27
C PRO A 53 -13.69 -16.04 11.72
N MET A 54 -13.36 -16.22 13.00
CA MET A 54 -13.24 -17.54 13.61
C MET A 54 -14.63 -18.12 13.91
N LYS A 55 -14.78 -19.46 13.81
CA LYS A 55 -16.05 -20.14 14.14
C LYS A 55 -16.41 -20.09 15.62
N ARG A 56 -15.39 -19.97 16.48
CA ARG A 56 -15.54 -19.82 17.92
C ARG A 56 -14.90 -18.49 18.30
N TRP A 57 -15.63 -17.74 19.09
CA TRP A 57 -15.28 -16.44 19.60
C TRP A 57 -15.87 -16.38 21.00
N ASP A 58 -15.02 -16.24 22.01
CA ASP A 58 -15.45 -16.16 23.39
C ASP A 58 -15.14 -14.78 24.01
N ILE A 59 -15.51 -14.64 25.28
CA ILE A 59 -15.35 -13.37 26.00
C ILE A 59 -13.88 -12.98 26.17
N VAL A 60 -12.96 -13.95 26.20
CA VAL A 60 -11.52 -13.69 26.30
C VAL A 60 -11.03 -13.13 24.96
N ASP A 61 -11.49 -13.71 23.85
CA ASP A 61 -11.17 -13.20 22.50
C ASP A 61 -11.66 -11.76 22.32
N GLU A 62 -12.89 -11.45 22.72
CA GLU A 62 -13.48 -10.10 22.66
C GLU A 62 -12.68 -9.10 23.50
N THR A 63 -12.41 -9.45 24.76
CA THR A 63 -11.70 -8.58 25.71
C THR A 63 -10.29 -8.26 25.22
N VAL A 64 -9.63 -9.23 24.56
CA VAL A 64 -8.30 -9.03 23.97
C VAL A 64 -8.39 -8.12 22.74
N ASP A 65 -9.42 -8.24 21.91
CA ASP A 65 -9.58 -7.41 20.70
C ASP A 65 -9.90 -5.94 21.03
N GLU A 66 -10.78 -5.70 22.01
CA GLU A 66 -11.14 -4.36 22.49
C GLU A 66 -10.00 -3.62 23.20
N SER A 67 -8.95 -4.35 23.61
CA SER A 67 -7.81 -3.76 24.29
C SER A 67 -6.91 -2.90 23.39
N PHE A 68 -7.15 -2.82 22.07
CA PHE A 68 -6.37 -2.01 21.13
C PHE A 68 -7.17 -0.83 20.55
N PRO A 69 -6.61 0.40 20.47
CA PRO A 69 -5.23 0.81 20.70
C PRO A 69 -4.97 1.27 22.16
N ALA A 70 -5.18 0.38 23.12
CA ALA A 70 -4.70 0.32 24.50
C ALA A 70 -4.50 1.65 25.27
N SER A 71 -5.46 1.98 26.12
CA SER A 71 -5.12 2.46 27.47
C SER A 71 -6.18 2.17 28.54
N ASP A 72 -7.41 1.77 28.22
CA ASP A 72 -8.40 1.44 29.25
C ASP A 72 -8.27 -0.04 29.63
N PRO A 73 -7.92 -0.38 30.89
CA PRO A 73 -7.96 -1.77 31.34
C PRO A 73 -9.40 -2.29 31.22
N PRO A 74 -9.61 -3.58 30.91
CA PRO A 74 -10.94 -4.14 30.74
C PRO A 74 -11.75 -3.95 32.03
N GLY A 75 -12.74 -3.05 31.96
CA GLY A 75 -13.63 -2.73 33.06
C GLY A 75 -14.77 -3.75 33.13
N SER A 76 -14.51 -4.94 33.63
CA SER A 76 -15.56 -5.87 34.08
C SER A 76 -15.45 -6.08 35.59
N TYR A 77 -16.21 -5.27 36.34
CA TYR A 77 -16.53 -5.48 37.76
C TYR A 77 -17.98 -5.93 37.90
#